data_AF-A0A921FAH7-F1
#
_entry.id   AF-A0A921FAH7-F1
#
_cell.length_a   1.000
_cell.length_b   1.000
_cell.length_c   1.000
_cell.angle_alpha   90.00
_cell.angle_beta   90.00
_cell.angle_gamma   90.00
#
_symmetry.space_group_name_H-M   'P 1'
#
loop_
_entity.id
_entity.type
_entity.pdbx_description
1 polymer ?
#
loop_
_entity_poly.entity_id
_entity_poly.type
_entity_poly.pdbx_seq_one_letter_code
_entity_poly.pdbx_strand_id
1 'polypeptide(L)'
;MAYEQQEWGTYAYDESKSLAENIAAAKAVDALVTVDKIKHMEQGIANEQVGPQGEAGAPGKDGATGPAGSDAKQIKSGVINEDKSGIVTGITVTFTDNTTVDFSVNKATE
;
A
#
# COMPACT_ATOMS: atom_id res chain seq x y z
N MET A 1 28.72 24.14 1.93
CA MET A 1 29.12 24.36 0.52
C MET A 1 29.06 25.85 0.29
N ALA A 2 30.21 26.50 0.08
CA ALA A 2 30.26 27.93 -0.21
C ALA A 2 29.86 28.13 -1.67
N TYR A 3 28.74 28.79 -1.93
CA TYR A 3 28.39 29.21 -3.28
C TYR A 3 29.10 30.54 -3.53
N GLU A 4 30.19 30.50 -4.29
CA GLU A 4 30.81 31.73 -4.78
C GLU A 4 29.81 32.39 -5.74
N GLN A 5 29.33 33.59 -5.39
CA GLN A 5 28.56 34.40 -6.34
C GLN A 5 29.50 34.82 -7.47
N GLN A 6 29.38 34.17 -8.62
CA GLN A 6 30.03 34.63 -9.85
C GLN A 6 29.19 35.79 -10.42
N GLU A 7 29.82 36.96 -10.59
CA GLU A 7 29.24 38.08 -11.32
C GLU A 7 29.27 37.79 -12.83
N TRP A 8 28.10 37.63 -13.43
CA TRP A 8 27.98 37.32 -14.86
C TRP A 8 27.89 38.62 -15.67
N GLY A 9 28.95 38.92 -16.42
CA GLY A 9 28.95 39.77 -17.60
C GLY A 9 28.35 41.16 -17.43
N THR A 10 29.05 42.08 -16.77
CA THR A 10 28.73 43.51 -16.86
C THR A 10 29.25 44.06 -18.19
N TYR A 11 28.36 44.34 -19.13
CA TYR A 11 28.74 45.12 -20.31
C TYR A 11 28.79 46.60 -19.92
N ALA A 12 30.00 47.15 -19.77
CA ALA A 12 30.21 48.58 -19.60
C ALA A 12 30.19 49.27 -20.98
N TYR A 13 29.33 50.28 -21.13
CA TYR A 13 29.24 51.07 -22.35
C TYR A 13 30.57 51.80 -22.60
N ASP A 14 31.14 51.61 -23.79
CA ASP A 14 32.41 52.20 -24.18
C ASP A 14 32.15 53.42 -25.08
N GLU A 15 32.39 54.64 -24.57
CA GLU A 15 32.14 55.90 -25.29
C GLU A 15 33.01 56.07 -26.54
N SER A 16 34.07 55.26 -26.70
CA SER A 16 34.95 55.28 -27.89
C SER A 16 34.42 54.44 -29.05
N LYS A 17 33.40 53.62 -28.82
CA LYS A 17 32.80 52.71 -29.81
C LYS A 17 31.45 53.23 -30.28
N SER A 18 31.07 52.85 -31.50
CA SER A 18 29.74 53.21 -32.00
C SER A 18 28.65 52.49 -31.20
N LEU A 19 27.46 53.10 -31.13
CA LEU A 19 26.29 52.49 -30.49
C LEU A 19 26.00 51.08 -31.03
N ALA A 20 26.24 50.84 -32.32
CA ALA A 20 26.04 49.54 -32.97
C ALA A 20 27.01 48.47 -32.45
N GLU A 21 28.28 48.83 -32.25
CA GLU A 21 29.30 47.92 -31.70
C GLU A 21 29.04 47.61 -30.23
N ASN A 22 28.57 48.61 -29.48
CA ASN A 22 28.22 48.44 -28.07
C ASN A 22 26.99 47.52 -27.90
N ILE A 23 25.99 47.66 -28.77
CA ILE A 23 24.83 46.74 -28.81
C ILE A 23 25.27 45.32 -29.21
N ALA A 24 26.16 45.19 -30.19
CA ALA A 24 26.66 43.88 -30.62
C ALA A 24 27.45 43.17 -29.51
N ALA A 25 28.29 43.91 -28.78
CA ALA A 25 29.05 43.39 -27.65
C ALA A 25 28.13 42.98 -26.48
N ALA A 26 27.13 43.80 -26.13
CA ALA A 26 26.15 43.46 -25.10
C ALA A 26 25.37 42.18 -25.44
N LYS A 27 24.94 42.02 -26.70
CA LYS A 27 24.25 40.81 -27.18
C LYS A 27 25.14 39.56 -27.15
N ALA A 28 26.44 39.71 -27.45
CA ALA A 28 27.39 38.61 -27.37
C ALA A 28 27.61 38.14 -25.92
N VAL A 29 27.68 39.09 -24.97
CA VAL A 29 27.78 38.78 -23.54
C VAL A 29 26.51 38.09 -23.04
N ASP A 30 25.33 38.59 -23.38
CA ASP A 30 24.05 37.98 -23.00
C ASP A 30 23.88 36.55 -23.53
N ALA A 31 24.32 36.31 -24.78
CA ALA A 31 24.32 34.98 -25.39
C ALA A 31 25.26 34.01 -24.65
N LEU A 32 26.46 34.44 -24.26
CA LEU A 32 27.41 33.64 -23.49
C LEU A 32 26.86 33.28 -22.11
N VAL A 33 26.32 34.27 -21.38
CA VAL A 33 25.68 34.07 -20.08
C VAL A 33 24.52 33.07 -20.17
N THR A 34 23.73 33.14 -21.25
CA THR A 34 22.61 32.23 -21.47
C THR A 34 23.06 30.79 -21.73
N VAL A 35 24.09 30.60 -22.56
CA VAL A 35 24.64 29.27 -22.87
C VAL A 35 25.25 28.60 -21.63
N ASP A 36 26.03 29.34 -20.85
CA ASP A 36 26.64 28.78 -19.65
C ASP A 36 25.60 28.48 -18.56
N LYS A 37 24.57 29.32 -18.38
CA LYS A 37 23.45 29.02 -17.47
C LYS A 37 22.73 27.73 -17.88
N ILE A 38 22.46 27.55 -19.17
CA ILE A 38 21.82 26.33 -19.68
C ILE A 38 22.70 25.11 -19.39
N LYS A 39 24.01 25.17 -19.65
CA LYS A 39 24.94 24.07 -19.40
C LYS A 39 25.02 23.68 -17.91
N HIS A 40 25.01 24.66 -17.00
CA HIS A 40 25.04 24.38 -15.56
C HIS A 40 23.67 23.88 -15.05
N MET A 41 22.57 24.31 -15.65
CA MET A 41 21.25 23.74 -15.39
C MET A 41 21.17 22.28 -15.85
N GLU A 42 21.71 21.95 -17.03
CA GLU A 42 21.82 20.57 -17.54
C GLU A 42 22.65 19.66 -16.62
N GLN A 43 23.71 20.19 -16.02
CA GLN A 43 24.51 19.45 -15.03
C GLN A 43 23.77 19.28 -13.69
N GLY A 44 23.05 20.31 -13.24
CA GLY A 44 22.26 20.27 -12.01
C GLY A 44 21.11 19.26 -12.07
N ILE A 45 20.36 19.25 -13.18
CA ILE A 45 19.29 18.27 -13.38
C ILE A 45 19.83 16.84 -13.52
N ALA A 46 21.00 16.66 -14.15
CA ALA A 46 21.61 15.34 -14.29
C ALA A 46 22.08 14.76 -12.96
N ASN A 47 22.48 15.60 -11.99
CA ASN A 47 22.97 15.15 -10.69
C ASN A 47 21.86 14.84 -9.66
N GLU A 48 20.65 15.37 -9.82
CA GLU A 48 19.55 15.20 -8.84
C GLU A 48 18.49 14.16 -9.23
N GLN A 49 18.50 13.65 -10.46
CA GLN A 49 17.31 12.98 -11.00
C GLN A 49 16.96 11.61 -10.39
N VAL A 50 17.84 10.93 -9.65
CA VAL A 50 17.39 9.75 -8.88
C VAL A 50 18.32 9.48 -7.71
N GLY A 51 17.88 9.80 -6.49
CA GLY A 51 18.37 9.09 -5.32
C GLY A 51 18.03 7.60 -5.43
N PRO A 52 18.83 6.69 -4.83
CA PRO A 52 18.50 5.28 -4.87
C PRO A 52 17.08 5.05 -4.35
N GLN A 53 16.36 4.12 -4.98
CA GLN A 53 15.05 3.69 -4.49
C GLN A 53 15.19 3.29 -3.02
N GLY A 54 14.34 3.85 -2.15
CA GLY A 54 14.32 3.50 -0.73
C GLY A 54 14.10 2.00 -0.54
N GLU A 55 14.67 1.44 0.53
CA GLU A 55 14.48 0.03 0.86
C GLU A 55 12.98 -0.30 0.98
N ALA A 56 12.62 -1.52 0.57
CA ALA A 56 11.27 -2.01 0.77
C ALA A 56 10.95 -2.00 2.27
N GLY A 57 9.75 -1.53 2.63
CA GLY A 57 9.27 -1.60 4.00
C GLY A 57 9.27 -3.04 4.52
N ALA A 58 9.56 -3.23 5.80
CA ALA A 58 9.47 -4.54 6.42
C ALA A 58 8.06 -5.12 6.26
N PRO A 59 7.93 -6.45 6.05
CA PRO A 59 6.64 -7.11 6.07
C PRO A 59 5.85 -6.77 7.35
N GLY A 60 4.53 -6.66 7.22
CA GLY A 60 3.66 -6.52 8.38
C GLY A 60 3.80 -7.71 9.33
N LYS A 61 3.53 -7.49 10.62
CA LYS A 61 3.43 -8.59 11.59
C LYS A 61 2.28 -9.51 11.21
N ASP A 62 2.46 -10.82 11.42
CA ASP A 62 1.36 -11.78 11.31
C ASP A 62 0.19 -11.37 12.23
N GLY A 63 -1.02 -11.69 11.79
CA GLY A 63 -2.22 -11.50 12.60
C GLY A 63 -2.18 -12.35 13.87
N ALA A 64 -2.89 -11.93 14.90
CA ALA A 64 -3.06 -12.75 16.10
C ALA A 64 -3.75 -14.07 15.76
N THR A 65 -3.36 -15.15 16.44
CA THR A 65 -4.08 -16.42 16.39
C THR A 65 -5.53 -16.21 16.84
N GLY A 66 -6.48 -16.82 16.13
CA GLY A 66 -7.89 -16.79 16.52
C GLY A 66 -8.13 -17.46 17.88
N PRO A 67 -9.28 -17.19 18.53
CA PRO A 67 -9.63 -17.85 19.78
C PRO A 67 -9.78 -19.36 19.59
N ALA A 68 -9.56 -20.12 20.66
CA ALA A 68 -9.86 -21.55 20.68
C ALA A 68 -11.37 -21.79 20.42
N GLY A 69 -11.69 -22.89 19.74
CA GLY A 69 -13.08 -23.32 19.58
C GLY A 69 -13.66 -23.79 20.91
N SER A 70 -14.99 -23.69 21.06
CA SER A 70 -15.70 -24.22 22.23
C SER A 70 -15.68 -25.74 22.26
N ASP A 71 -15.75 -26.31 23.47
CA ASP A 71 -15.85 -27.76 23.66
C ASP A 71 -17.11 -28.35 22.99
N ALA A 72 -16.98 -29.57 22.45
CA ALA A 72 -18.08 -30.28 21.83
C ALA A 72 -19.11 -30.77 22.86
N LYS A 73 -20.41 -30.63 22.53
CA LYS A 73 -21.50 -31.21 23.34
C LYS A 73 -21.44 -32.73 23.27
N GLN A 74 -21.17 -33.37 24.40
CA GLN A 74 -21.20 -34.84 24.50
C GLN A 74 -22.62 -35.35 24.73
N ILE A 75 -22.91 -36.58 24.29
CA ILE A 75 -24.20 -37.24 24.55
C ILE A 75 -24.27 -37.66 26.02
N LYS A 76 -25.37 -37.30 26.68
CA LYS A 76 -25.67 -37.68 28.06
C LYS A 76 -26.56 -38.93 28.12
N SER A 77 -27.60 -38.97 27.28
CA SER A 77 -28.54 -40.09 27.20
C SER A 77 -29.30 -40.09 25.87
N GLY A 78 -29.85 -41.25 25.51
CA GLY A 78 -30.78 -41.40 24.39
C GLY A 78 -32.00 -42.22 24.80
N VAL A 79 -33.18 -41.82 24.34
CA VAL A 79 -34.46 -42.52 24.57
C VAL A 79 -35.04 -42.92 23.23
N ILE A 80 -35.32 -44.21 23.04
CA ILE A 80 -36.03 -44.72 21.85
C ILE A 80 -37.51 -44.42 22.04
N ASN A 81 -38.13 -43.83 21.02
CA ASN A 81 -39.55 -43.50 21.02
C ASN A 81 -40.29 -44.58 20.22
N GLU A 82 -41.30 -45.18 20.84
CA GLU A 82 -42.17 -46.17 20.22
C GLU A 82 -43.61 -45.65 20.18
N ASP A 83 -44.36 -46.04 19.14
CA ASP A 83 -45.80 -45.83 19.10
C ASP A 83 -46.55 -46.79 20.04
N LYS A 84 -47.87 -46.63 20.15
CA LYS A 84 -48.73 -47.48 21.00
C LYS A 84 -48.73 -48.96 20.59
N SER A 85 -48.22 -49.27 19.40
CA SER A 85 -48.12 -50.62 18.85
C SER A 85 -46.70 -51.20 19.00
N GLY A 86 -45.77 -50.47 19.63
CA GLY A 86 -44.38 -50.88 19.82
C GLY A 86 -43.48 -50.63 18.60
N ILE A 87 -43.91 -49.82 17.63
CA ILE A 87 -43.09 -49.49 16.46
C ILE A 87 -42.21 -48.30 16.78
N VAL A 88 -40.90 -48.40 16.49
CA VAL A 88 -39.96 -47.29 16.66
C VAL A 88 -40.34 -46.13 15.73
N THR A 89 -40.64 -44.97 16.33
CA THR A 89 -40.97 -43.73 15.62
C THR A 89 -39.81 -42.74 15.60
N GLY A 90 -38.79 -42.94 16.43
CA GLY A 90 -37.68 -42.00 16.55
C GLY A 90 -36.76 -42.25 17.74
N ILE A 91 -35.84 -41.32 17.93
CA ILE A 91 -34.97 -41.24 19.11
C ILE A 91 -34.83 -39.79 19.58
N THR A 92 -34.97 -39.57 20.88
CA THR A 92 -34.64 -38.30 21.54
C THR A 92 -33.25 -38.41 22.17
N VAL A 93 -32.32 -37.55 21.75
CA VAL A 93 -30.94 -37.49 22.29
C VAL A 93 -30.82 -36.28 23.20
N THR A 94 -30.33 -36.49 24.42
CA THR A 94 -30.02 -35.43 25.38
C THR A 94 -28.51 -35.25 25.46
N PHE A 95 -28.04 -34.02 25.33
CA PHE A 95 -26.63 -33.66 25.48
C PHE A 95 -26.28 -33.33 26.94
N THR A 96 -24.98 -33.22 27.20
CA THR A 96 -24.41 -32.91 28.53
C THR A 96 -24.84 -31.56 29.10
N ASP A 97 -25.27 -30.63 28.26
CA ASP A 97 -25.85 -29.34 28.65
C ASP A 97 -27.38 -29.38 28.86
N ASN A 98 -27.98 -30.57 28.81
CA ASN A 98 -29.42 -30.84 28.88
C ASN A 98 -30.25 -30.32 27.71
N THR A 99 -29.63 -29.90 26.61
CA THR A 99 -30.35 -29.68 25.35
C THR A 99 -30.76 -31.02 24.74
N THR A 100 -31.88 -31.03 24.02
CA THR A 100 -32.42 -32.23 23.37
C THR A 100 -32.55 -32.04 21.87
N VAL A 101 -32.31 -33.11 21.12
CA VAL A 101 -32.57 -33.20 19.67
C VAL A 101 -33.38 -34.46 19.41
N ASP A 102 -34.46 -34.29 18.66
CA ASP A 102 -35.34 -35.38 18.24
C ASP A 102 -35.05 -35.79 16.79
N PHE A 103 -34.89 -37.09 16.57
CA PHE A 103 -34.78 -37.69 15.25
C PHE A 103 -36.03 -38.54 15.00
N SER A 104 -36.74 -38.26 13.92
CA SER A 104 -37.94 -39.02 13.53
C SER A 104 -37.61 -40.06 12.47
N VAL A 105 -38.18 -41.26 12.63
CA VAL A 105 -38.21 -42.29 11.58
C VAL A 105 -39.48 -42.08 10.77
N ASN A 106 -39.34 -41.65 9.51
CA ASN A 106 -40.44 -41.66 8.56
C ASN A 106 -40.57 -43.06 7.97
N LYS A 107 -41.79 -43.62 7.97
CA LYS A 107 -42.05 -44.87 7.26
C LYS A 107 -41.82 -44.61 5.76
N ALA A 108 -41.04 -45.47 5.11
CA ALA A 108 -41.01 -45.49 3.66
C ALA A 108 -42.42 -45.85 3.17
N THR A 109 -42.98 -45.04 2.27
CA THR A 109 -44.19 -45.41 1.54
C THR A 109 -43.78 -46.47 0.52
N GLU A 110 -44.31 -47.69 0.65
CA GLU A 110 -44.19 -48.74 -0.38
C GLU A 110 -44.95 -48.37 -1.66
#